data_AF-A0A1X3ISW5-F1
#
_entry.id   AF-A0A1X3ISW5-F1
#
_cell.length_a   1.000
_cell.length_b   1.000
_cell.length_c   1.000
_cell.angle_alpha   90.00
_cell.angle_beta   90.00
_cell.angle_gamma   90.00
#
_symmetry.space_group_name_H-M   'P 1'
#
loop_
_entity.id
_entity.type
_entity.pdbx_description
1 polymer ?
#
loop_
_entity_poly.entity_id
_entity_poly.type
_entity_poly.pdbx_seq_one_letter_code
_entity_poly.pdbx_strand_id
1 'polypeptide(L)' 'MTLTPEPDSKIPAPVQTEQTDTPPDSLCCELVLPAGTLRLKGELTPALLQTLIHEMKGSSH' A
#
# COMPACT_ATOMS: atom_id res chain seq x y z
N MET A 1 45.82 -6.44 -35.12
CA MET A 1 45.47 -7.34 -34.00
C MET A 1 44.41 -6.66 -33.17
N THR A 2 43.32 -7.36 -32.93
CA THR A 2 42.05 -6.87 -32.41
C THR A 2 42.17 -6.54 -30.93
N LEU A 3 41.89 -5.30 -30.53
CA LEU A 3 41.65 -4.96 -29.13
C LEU A 3 40.16 -5.16 -28.89
N THR A 4 39.80 -6.23 -28.18
CA THR A 4 38.45 -6.46 -27.68
C THR A 4 38.26 -5.61 -26.41
N PRO A 5 37.32 -4.66 -26.36
CA PRO A 5 36.77 -4.21 -25.10
C PRO A 5 35.56 -5.09 -24.75
N GLU A 6 35.69 -5.92 -23.73
CA GLU A 6 34.56 -6.33 -22.88
C GLU A 6 34.72 -5.57 -21.55
N PRO A 7 33.67 -5.27 -20.77
CA PRO A 7 32.29 -5.75 -20.85
C PRO A 7 31.27 -4.60 -20.96
N ASP A 8 30.26 -4.73 -21.81
CA ASP A 8 29.04 -3.94 -21.61
C ASP A 8 28.35 -4.49 -20.36
N SER A 9 28.79 -3.98 -19.21
CA SER A 9 28.06 -4.08 -17.97
C SER A 9 26.71 -3.47 -18.27
N LYS A 10 25.74 -4.35 -18.55
CA LYS A 10 24.33 -4.01 -18.62
C LYS A 10 23.98 -3.42 -17.25
N ILE A 11 24.18 -2.12 -17.10
CA ILE A 11 23.66 -1.34 -16.01
C ILE A 11 22.17 -1.71 -16.00
N PRO A 12 21.63 -2.40 -14.98
CA PRO A 12 20.20 -2.48 -14.89
C PRO A 12 19.74 -1.03 -14.89
N ALA A 13 18.96 -0.64 -15.91
CA ALA A 13 18.37 0.68 -15.98
C ALA A 13 17.88 1.01 -14.57
N PRO A 14 18.17 2.22 -14.04
CA PRO A 14 17.72 2.57 -12.70
C PRO A 14 16.25 2.21 -12.66
N VAL A 15 15.92 1.23 -11.82
CA VAL A 15 14.56 0.80 -11.62
C VAL A 15 13.90 2.11 -11.23
N GLN A 16 13.09 2.66 -12.13
CA GLN A 16 12.27 3.80 -11.81
C GLN A 16 11.33 3.23 -10.77
N THR A 17 11.75 3.25 -9.50
CA THR A 17 10.86 3.23 -8.37
C THR A 17 9.94 4.38 -8.72
N GLU A 18 8.75 4.03 -9.17
CA GLU A 18 7.69 4.96 -9.50
C GLU A 18 7.53 5.80 -8.24
N GLN A 19 8.27 6.90 -8.18
CA GLN A 19 8.12 7.94 -7.20
C GLN A 19 6.83 8.59 -7.64
N THR A 20 5.73 7.94 -7.30
CA THR A 20 4.42 8.49 -7.42
C THR A 20 4.42 9.69 -6.48
N ASP A 21 4.64 10.87 -7.04
CA ASP A 21 4.34 12.20 -6.50
C ASP A 21 2.83 12.39 -6.30
N THR A 22 2.10 11.31 -6.02
CA THR A 22 0.83 11.48 -5.35
C THR A 22 1.17 11.90 -3.93
N PRO A 23 0.42 12.84 -3.33
CA PRO A 23 0.39 12.92 -1.88
C PRO A 23 0.19 11.50 -1.32
N PRO A 24 0.40 11.22 -0.03
CA PRO A 24 -0.23 10.07 0.61
C PRO A 24 -1.77 10.27 0.60
N ASP A 25 -2.34 10.40 -0.60
CA ASP A 25 -3.73 10.56 -0.91
C ASP A 25 -4.26 9.16 -0.74
N SER A 26 -4.69 8.88 0.49
CA SER A 26 -5.33 7.64 0.91
C SER A 26 -4.34 6.54 1.36
N LEU A 27 -3.92 6.58 2.62
CA LEU A 27 -3.78 5.32 3.34
C LEU A 27 -5.14 4.60 3.21
N CYS A 28 -5.17 3.57 2.36
CA CYS A 28 -6.37 2.77 2.14
C CYS A 28 -6.21 1.51 2.97
N CYS A 29 -7.06 1.37 3.98
CA CYS A 29 -7.10 0.17 4.81
C CYS A 29 -8.29 -0.68 4.38
N GLU A 30 -8.04 -1.95 4.11
CA GLU A 30 -9.07 -2.92 3.77
C GLU A 30 -9.29 -3.89 4.91
N LEU A 31 -10.54 -4.04 5.30
CA LEU A 31 -10.98 -4.97 6.33
C LEU A 31 -11.89 -6.02 5.69
N VAL A 32 -11.43 -7.28 5.67
CA VAL A 32 -12.19 -8.41 5.13
C VAL A 32 -13.12 -8.94 6.21
N LEU A 33 -14.43 -8.91 5.94
CA LEU A 33 -15.49 -9.39 6.81
C LEU A 33 -16.19 -10.59 6.15
N PRO A 34 -16.89 -11.44 6.92
CA PRO A 34 -17.66 -12.55 6.35
C PRO A 34 -18.71 -12.10 5.32
N ALA A 35 -19.24 -10.87 5.47
CA ALA A 35 -20.25 -10.31 4.56
C ALA A 35 -19.67 -9.55 3.36
N GLY A 36 -18.34 -9.41 3.27
CA GLY A 36 -17.66 -8.65 2.22
C GLY A 36 -16.50 -7.81 2.75
N THR A 37 -15.98 -6.90 1.93
CA THR A 37 -14.81 -6.10 2.28
C THR A 37 -15.19 -4.64 2.55
N LEU A 38 -14.74 -4.10 3.68
CA LEU A 38 -14.86 -2.69 4.03
C LEU A 38 -13.57 -1.97 3.67
N ARG A 39 -13.65 -0.93 2.82
CA ARG A 39 -12.53 -0.10 2.41
C ARG A 39 -12.59 1.25 3.14
N LEU A 40 -11.53 1.59 3.86
CA LEU A 40 -11.36 2.86 4.57
C LEU A 40 -10.34 3.70 3.81
N LYS A 41 -10.64 4.99 3.61
CA LYS A 41 -9.73 5.96 2.98
C LYS A 41 -9.52 7.13 3.94
N GLY A 42 -8.26 7.52 4.13
CA GLY A 42 -7.88 8.67 4.95
C GLY A 42 -7.05 8.27 6.16
N GLU A 43 -6.87 9.20 7.11
CA GLU A 43 -6.14 8.92 8.35
C GLU A 43 -6.94 7.95 9.23
N LEU A 44 -6.34 6.82 9.56
CA LEU A 44 -6.91 5.83 10.45
C LEU A 44 -6.28 5.93 11.83
N THR A 45 -7.00 6.55 12.77
CA THR A 45 -6.54 6.66 14.15
C THR A 45 -6.92 5.42 14.97
N PRO A 46 -6.18 5.11 16.05
CA PRO A 46 -6.55 4.01 16.96
C PRO A 46 -7.96 4.15 17.53
N ALA A 47 -8.42 5.37 17.77
CA ALA A 47 -9.78 5.64 18.26
C ALA A 47 -10.85 5.25 17.23
N LEU A 48 -10.66 5.59 15.95
CA LEU A 48 -11.59 5.22 14.88
C LEU A 48 -11.67 3.70 14.71
N LEU A 49 -10.52 3.01 14.76
CA LEU A 49 -10.48 1.54 14.74
C LEU A 49 -11.26 0.92 15.90
N GLN A 50 -11.08 1.45 17.13
CA GLN A 50 -11.81 0.96 18.29
C GLN A 50 -13.31 1.17 18.17
N THR A 51 -13.75 2.33 17.67
CA THR A 51 -15.17 2.59 17.39
C THR A 51 -15.72 1.60 16.37
N LEU A 52 -15.03 1.38 15.25
CA LEU A 52 -15.45 0.41 14.24
C LEU A 52 -15.61 -0.99 14.81
N ILE A 53 -14.65 -1.45 15.62
CA ILE A 53 -14.72 -2.75 16.30
C ILE A 53 -15.92 -2.82 17.25
N HIS A 54 -16.20 -1.74 17.99
CA HIS A 54 -17.34 -1.67 18.90
C HIS A 54 -18.67 -1.81 18.15
N GLU A 55 -18.85 -1.04 17.08
CA GLU A 55 -20.06 -1.08 16.24
C GLU A 55 -20.25 -2.47 15.61
N MET A 56 -19.17 -3.04 15.07
CA MET A 56 -19.20 -4.37 14.43
C MET A 56 -19.45 -5.52 15.39
N LYS A 57 -19.03 -5.39 16.66
CA LYS A 57 -19.32 -6.39 17.69
C LYS A 57 -20.83 -6.50 17.96
N GLY A 58 -21.61 -5.54 17.45
CA GLY A 58 -23.04 -5.44 17.62
C GLY A 58 -23.38 -5.11 19.06
N SER A 59 -24.26 -4.14 19.25
CA SER A 59 -25.16 -4.19 20.40
C SER A 59 -26.01 -5.45 20.22
N SER A 60 -25.46 -6.60 20.62
CA SER A 60 -26.17 -7.87 20.68
C SER A 60 -27.21 -7.70 21.78
N HIS A 61 -28.41 -7.25 21.38
CA HIS A 61 -29.60 -7.27 22.21
C HIS A 61 -30.30 -8.61 22.00
#